data_AF-A0A7Y5C643-F1
#
_entry.id   AF-A0A7Y5C643-F1
#
_cell.length_a   1.000
_cell.length_b   1.000
_cell.length_c   1.000
_cell.angle_alpha   90.00
_cell.angle_beta   90.00
_cell.angle_gamma   90.00
#
_symmetry.space_group_name_H-M   'P 1'
#
loop_
_entity.id
_entity.type
_entity.pdbx_description
1 polymer ?
#
loop_
_entity_poly.entity_id
_entity_poly.type
_entity_poly.pdbx_seq_one_letter_code
_entity_poly.pdbx_strand_id
1 'polypeptide(L)'
;MWRTVLGVLAASIAIYLWGFLYWGAVGVQTWVWKNPVDGAAAQRALSEIFPEEGTYYVPSPGQPDWEKHMSTGPLAFVHMIDRDGRPIVDPSIMLKGFILYLVTVAVLALMMRAALPALPTYGSRVYFVALAGLVSMLLVDIGEHVWWVLPFRWKLVQGVYNFGAWLLAGAVLAFFVRPEATPPS
;
A
#
# COMPACT_ATOMS: atom_id res chain seq x y z
N MET A 1 -10.43 -25.92 -8.19
CA MET A 1 -9.29 -25.36 -7.43
C MET A 1 -8.14 -24.86 -8.31
N TRP A 2 -7.68 -25.62 -9.32
CA TRP A 2 -6.56 -25.20 -10.18
C TRP A 2 -6.76 -23.83 -10.86
N ARG A 3 -7.99 -23.53 -11.32
CA ARG A 3 -8.37 -22.24 -11.91
C ARG A 3 -8.12 -21.08 -10.94
N THR A 4 -8.41 -21.27 -9.66
CA THR A 4 -8.14 -20.27 -8.61
C THR A 4 -6.65 -20.05 -8.44
N VAL A 5 -5.83 -21.10 -8.46
CA VAL A 5 -4.36 -20.98 -8.37
C VAL A 5 -3.82 -20.15 -9.55
N LEU A 6 -4.26 -20.43 -10.77
CA LEU A 6 -3.91 -19.59 -11.92
C LEU A 6 -4.39 -18.15 -11.76
N GLY A 7 -5.60 -17.95 -11.25
CA GLY A 7 -6.13 -16.62 -10.99
C GLY A 7 -5.29 -15.84 -9.99
N VAL A 8 -4.80 -16.51 -8.94
CA VAL A 8 -3.90 -15.91 -7.95
C VAL A 8 -2.59 -15.49 -8.60
N LEU A 9 -1.96 -16.39 -9.38
CA LEU A 9 -0.72 -16.07 -10.08
C LEU A 9 -0.90 -14.91 -11.07
N ALA A 10 -1.94 -14.96 -11.90
CA ALA A 10 -2.22 -13.95 -12.91
C ALA A 10 -2.53 -12.58 -12.29
N ALA A 11 -3.37 -12.52 -11.25
CA ALA A 11 -3.68 -11.27 -10.57
C ALA A 11 -2.47 -10.71 -9.80
N SER A 12 -1.63 -11.57 -9.21
CA SER A 12 -0.39 -11.13 -8.55
C SER A 12 0.59 -10.51 -9.53
N ILE A 13 0.78 -11.13 -10.70
CA ILE A 13 1.59 -10.55 -11.79
C ILE A 13 1.00 -9.21 -12.23
N ALA A 14 -0.32 -9.12 -12.41
CA ALA A 14 -0.98 -7.90 -12.82
C ALA A 14 -0.75 -6.74 -11.84
N ILE A 15 -0.94 -6.96 -10.53
CA ILE A 15 -0.70 -5.90 -9.53
C ILE A 15 0.78 -5.62 -9.30
N TYR A 16 1.67 -6.58 -9.53
CA TYR A 16 3.12 -6.37 -9.51
C TYR A 16 3.55 -5.42 -10.63
N LEU A 17 3.06 -5.64 -11.86
CA LEU A 17 3.29 -4.75 -12.99
C LEU A 17 2.67 -3.37 -12.77
N TRP A 18 1.47 -3.31 -12.17
CA TRP A 18 0.86 -2.05 -11.75
C TRP A 18 1.75 -1.28 -10.76
N GLY A 19 2.30 -1.94 -9.74
CA GLY A 19 3.24 -1.35 -8.80
C GLY A 19 4.50 -0.82 -9.45
N PHE A 20 5.11 -1.62 -10.33
CA PHE A 20 6.29 -1.21 -11.10
C PHE A 20 6.00 0.02 -11.97
N LEU A 21 4.86 0.05 -12.67
CA LEU A 21 4.49 1.18 -13.51
C LEU A 21 4.21 2.44 -12.67
N TYR A 22 3.41 2.31 -11.61
CA TYR A 22 2.98 3.44 -10.79
C TYR A 22 4.14 4.09 -10.03
N TRP A 23 4.92 3.29 -9.30
CA TRP A 23 6.00 3.78 -8.44
C TRP A 23 7.34 3.90 -9.16
N GLY A 24 7.61 3.04 -10.14
CA GLY A 24 8.89 3.00 -10.86
C GLY A 24 8.86 3.81 -12.14
N ALA A 25 8.15 3.31 -13.16
CA ALA A 25 8.22 3.87 -14.51
C ALA A 25 7.62 5.29 -14.61
N VAL A 26 6.48 5.52 -13.94
CA VAL A 26 5.84 6.85 -13.91
C VAL A 26 6.38 7.69 -12.75
N GLY A 27 6.68 7.07 -11.60
CA GLY A 27 7.25 7.75 -10.45
C GLY A 27 6.30 8.77 -9.80
N VAL A 28 5.00 8.44 -9.69
CA VAL A 28 3.94 9.36 -9.23
C VAL A 28 4.24 10.01 -7.86
N GLN A 29 4.96 9.31 -6.99
CA GLN A 29 5.40 9.82 -5.69
C GLN A 29 6.20 11.12 -5.79
N THR A 30 6.99 11.28 -6.85
CA THR A 30 7.86 12.45 -7.05
C THR A 30 7.06 13.74 -7.28
N TRP A 31 5.79 13.64 -7.68
CA TRP A 31 4.92 14.80 -7.90
C TRP A 31 4.51 15.47 -6.60
N VAL A 32 4.60 14.75 -5.48
CA VAL A 32 4.13 15.21 -4.17
C VAL A 32 5.24 15.27 -3.12
N TRP A 33 6.33 14.52 -3.31
CA TRP A 33 7.49 14.57 -2.42
C TRP A 33 8.12 15.97 -2.38
N LYS A 34 8.53 16.36 -1.18
CA LYS A 34 9.28 17.60 -0.93
C LYS A 34 10.71 17.24 -0.60
N ASN A 35 11.65 18.00 -1.14
CA ASN A 35 13.07 17.83 -0.88
C ASN A 35 13.56 18.90 0.08
N PRO A 36 14.47 18.57 1.01
CA PRO A 36 15.18 19.58 1.78
C PRO A 36 16.02 20.47 0.86
N VAL A 37 16.28 21.71 1.29
CA VAL A 37 17.16 22.64 0.55
C VAL A 37 18.58 22.09 0.47
N ASP A 38 19.08 21.51 1.56
CA ASP A 38 20.36 20.81 1.63
C ASP A 38 20.13 19.35 2.08
N GLY A 39 20.12 18.43 1.13
CA GLY A 39 19.94 17.01 1.39
C GLY A 39 21.09 16.37 2.17
N ALA A 40 22.33 16.84 1.98
CA ALA A 40 23.48 16.29 2.68
C ALA A 40 23.49 16.73 4.15
N ALA A 41 23.13 17.98 4.44
CA ALA A 41 22.93 18.43 5.81
C ALA A 41 21.77 17.70 6.48
N ALA A 42 20.64 17.51 5.78
CA ALA A 42 19.51 16.74 6.31
C ALA A 42 19.90 15.29 6.66
N GLN A 43 20.66 14.61 5.79
CA GLN A 43 21.13 13.24 6.05
C GLN A 43 22.07 13.16 7.26
N ARG A 44 22.98 14.12 7.43
CA ARG A 44 23.86 14.20 8.61
C ARG A 44 23.04 14.40 9.89
N ALA A 45 22.13 15.36 9.88
CA ALA A 45 21.27 15.64 11.04
C ALA A 45 20.41 14.41 11.43
N LEU A 46 19.89 13.67 10.44
CA LEU A 46 19.15 12.43 10.71
C LEU A 46 20.03 11.40 11.42
N SER A 47 21.27 11.22 10.98
CA SER A 47 22.21 10.23 11.52
C SER A 47 22.72 10.58 12.92
N GLU A 48 22.81 11.88 13.23
CA GLU A 48 23.24 12.40 14.53
C GLU A 48 22.11 12.37 15.58
N ILE A 49 20.87 12.66 15.17
CA ILE A 49 19.73 12.85 16.09
C ILE A 49 18.99 11.54 16.36
N PHE A 50 18.83 10.66 15.36
CA PHE A 50 18.03 9.44 15.48
C PHE A 50 18.95 8.21 15.52
N PRO A 51 19.06 7.52 16.67
CA PRO A 51 20.10 6.51 16.89
C PRO A 51 19.81 5.17 16.18
N GLU A 52 18.54 4.84 15.98
CA GLU A 52 18.10 3.53 15.49
C GLU A 52 17.14 3.67 14.29
N GLU A 53 17.04 2.60 13.50
CA GLU A 53 15.98 2.45 12.51
C GLU A 53 14.61 2.40 13.19
N GLY A 54 13.59 3.00 12.58
CA GLY A 54 12.25 3.01 13.14
C GLY A 54 11.44 4.25 12.81
N THR A 55 10.31 4.38 13.50
CA THR A 55 9.39 5.50 13.35
C THR A 55 9.40 6.35 14.61
N TYR A 56 9.80 7.60 14.46
CA TYR A 56 9.84 8.59 15.52
C TYR A 56 8.74 9.61 15.30
N TYR A 57 8.03 9.95 16.37
CA TYR A 57 7.23 11.17 16.42
C TYR A 57 8.08 12.28 17.05
N VAL A 58 8.14 13.42 16.40
CA VAL A 58 8.90 14.60 16.82
C VAL A 58 7.93 15.74 17.11
N PRO A 59 7.94 16.30 18.32
CA PRO A 59 8.71 15.82 19.48
C PRO A 59 8.17 14.46 19.96
N SER A 60 8.90 13.76 20.83
CA SER A 60 8.41 12.46 21.31
C SER A 60 7.37 12.63 22.41
N PRO A 61 6.26 11.86 22.38
CA PRO A 61 5.25 11.91 23.42
C PRO A 61 5.85 11.61 24.80
N GLY A 62 5.43 12.36 25.82
CA GLY A 62 5.84 12.13 27.21
C GLY A 62 7.18 12.75 27.62
N GLN A 63 7.84 13.52 26.74
CA GLN A 63 8.98 14.35 27.14
C GLN A 63 8.53 15.56 27.99
N PRO A 64 9.43 16.13 28.83
CA PRO A 64 9.18 17.41 29.49
C PRO A 64 8.75 18.49 28.48
N ASP A 65 7.89 19.41 28.92
CA ASP A 65 7.36 20.49 28.08
C ASP A 65 6.63 20.03 26.79
N TRP A 66 6.14 18.78 26.76
CA TRP A 66 5.45 18.19 25.61
C TRP A 66 4.38 19.10 24.98
N GLU A 67 3.47 19.63 25.79
CA GLU A 67 2.37 20.49 25.31
C GLU A 67 2.88 21.79 24.68
N LYS A 68 3.94 22.36 25.25
CA LYS A 68 4.60 23.54 24.71
C LYS A 68 5.25 23.21 23.36
N HIS A 69 6.03 22.14 23.28
CA HIS A 69 6.64 21.70 22.03
C HIS A 69 5.61 21.35 20.95
N MET A 70 4.48 20.75 21.35
CA MET A 70 3.36 20.46 20.46
C MET A 70 2.72 21.72 19.86
N SER A 71 2.59 22.78 20.68
CA SER A 71 1.98 24.04 20.26
C SER A 71 2.94 24.95 19.47
N THR A 72 4.24 24.83 19.67
CA THR A 72 5.24 25.62 18.94
C THR A 72 5.79 24.94 17.69
N GLY A 73 5.67 23.62 17.61
CA GLY A 73 6.25 22.81 16.53
C GLY A 73 7.80 22.88 16.47
N PRO A 74 8.42 22.31 15.43
CA PRO A 74 7.79 21.56 14.34
C PRO A 74 7.29 20.18 14.78
N LEU A 75 6.23 19.68 14.12
CA LEU A 75 5.68 18.33 14.33
C LEU A 75 5.98 17.46 13.12
N ALA A 76 6.55 16.27 13.32
CA ALA A 76 6.88 15.39 12.21
C ALA A 76 6.89 13.91 12.62
N PHE A 77 6.57 13.06 11.65
CA PHE A 77 7.03 11.68 11.67
C PHE A 77 8.37 11.59 10.92
N VAL A 78 9.35 10.96 11.55
CA VAL A 78 10.63 10.60 10.93
C VAL A 78 10.69 9.09 10.85
N HIS A 79 10.77 8.56 9.63
CA HIS A 79 11.00 7.14 9.39
C HIS A 79 12.47 6.96 9.02
N MET A 80 13.29 6.50 9.98
CA MET A 80 14.67 6.09 9.72
C MET A 80 14.63 4.69 9.11
N ILE A 81 14.82 4.62 7.79
CA ILE A 81 14.61 3.39 7.01
C ILE A 81 15.86 2.50 7.02
N ASP A 82 17.03 3.10 6.84
CA ASP A 82 18.32 2.42 6.79
C ASP A 82 19.40 3.44 7.14
N ARG A 83 20.14 3.19 8.22
CA ARG A 83 21.10 4.15 8.77
C ARG A 83 22.42 4.15 8.01
N ASP A 84 22.84 2.97 7.54
CA ASP A 84 24.08 2.79 6.78
C ASP A 84 23.88 3.00 5.27
N GLY A 85 22.61 3.13 4.87
CA GLY A 85 22.20 3.31 3.50
C GLY A 85 22.13 1.98 2.76
N ARG A 86 21.42 2.01 1.63
CA ARG A 86 21.18 0.82 0.80
C ARG A 86 21.52 1.06 -0.67
N PRO A 87 21.79 -0.01 -1.43
CA PRO A 87 21.88 0.09 -2.88
C PRO A 87 20.61 0.73 -3.49
N ILE A 88 20.79 1.49 -4.57
CA ILE A 88 19.68 2.12 -5.30
C ILE A 88 18.67 1.07 -5.78
N VAL A 89 19.17 -0.10 -6.19
CA VAL A 89 18.36 -1.25 -6.61
C VAL A 89 18.68 -2.42 -5.69
N ASP A 90 17.68 -2.87 -4.95
CA ASP A 90 17.75 -4.09 -4.13
C ASP A 90 16.75 -5.14 -4.68
N PRO A 91 17.24 -6.19 -5.38
CA PRO A 91 16.41 -7.27 -5.89
C PRO A 91 15.60 -8.00 -4.80
N SER A 92 16.07 -7.97 -3.55
CA SER A 92 15.38 -8.62 -2.43
C SER A 92 14.04 -7.95 -2.14
N ILE A 93 13.93 -6.63 -2.30
CA ILE A 93 12.69 -5.87 -2.11
C ILE A 93 11.67 -6.28 -3.19
N MET A 94 12.11 -6.45 -4.43
CA MET A 94 11.26 -6.88 -5.54
C MET A 94 10.69 -8.28 -5.31
N LEU A 95 11.53 -9.23 -4.89
CA LEU A 95 11.09 -10.58 -4.58
C LEU A 95 10.12 -10.61 -3.38
N LYS A 96 10.45 -9.91 -2.29
CA LYS A 96 9.58 -9.80 -1.11
C LYS A 96 8.23 -9.17 -1.48
N GLY A 97 8.24 -8.13 -2.31
CA GLY A 97 7.02 -7.48 -2.81
C GLY A 97 6.16 -8.43 -3.64
N PHE A 98 6.76 -9.24 -4.52
CA PHE A 98 6.02 -10.24 -5.29
C PHE A 98 5.41 -11.33 -4.40
N ILE A 99 6.16 -11.83 -3.41
CA ILE A 99 5.64 -12.82 -2.43
C ILE A 99 4.48 -12.23 -1.63
N LEU A 100 4.60 -10.96 -1.19
CA LEU A 100 3.51 -10.26 -0.53
C LEU A 100 2.25 -10.24 -1.41
N TYR A 101 2.36 -9.88 -2.68
CA TYR A 101 1.22 -9.90 -3.60
C TYR A 101 0.61 -11.28 -3.81
N LEU A 102 1.43 -12.33 -3.91
CA LEU A 102 0.93 -13.71 -3.97
C LEU A 102 0.05 -14.04 -2.76
N VAL A 103 0.51 -13.70 -1.55
CA VAL A 103 -0.25 -13.92 -0.31
C VAL A 103 -1.52 -13.07 -0.28
N THR A 104 -1.42 -11.78 -0.60
CA THR A 104 -2.57 -10.86 -0.62
C THR A 104 -3.65 -11.33 -1.59
N VAL A 105 -3.27 -11.70 -2.81
CA VAL A 105 -4.23 -12.18 -3.83
C VAL A 105 -4.78 -13.56 -3.47
N ALA A 106 -4.01 -14.42 -2.82
CA ALA A 106 -4.54 -15.69 -2.30
C ALA A 106 -5.63 -15.44 -1.24
N VAL A 107 -5.40 -14.52 -0.30
CA VAL A 107 -6.42 -14.11 0.69
C VAL A 107 -7.64 -13.49 0.01
N LEU A 108 -7.43 -12.64 -1.01
CA LEU A 108 -8.51 -12.08 -1.81
C LEU A 108 -9.34 -13.16 -2.52
N ALA A 109 -8.68 -14.20 -3.06
CA ALA A 109 -9.35 -15.33 -3.68
C ALA A 109 -10.22 -16.09 -2.68
N LEU A 110 -9.73 -16.28 -1.45
CA LEU A 110 -10.51 -16.89 -0.37
C LEU A 110 -11.74 -16.03 -0.03
N MET A 111 -11.56 -14.72 0.11
CA MET A 111 -12.65 -13.78 0.38
C MET A 111 -13.73 -13.83 -0.72
N MET A 112 -13.32 -13.77 -1.99
CA MET A 112 -14.24 -13.86 -3.14
C MET A 112 -14.94 -15.22 -3.21
N ARG A 113 -14.23 -16.33 -2.88
CA ARG A 113 -14.82 -17.67 -2.85
C ARG A 113 -15.86 -17.83 -1.76
N ALA A 114 -15.61 -17.28 -0.57
CA ALA A 114 -16.56 -17.31 0.54
C ALA A 114 -17.87 -16.58 0.20
N ALA A 115 -17.77 -15.47 -0.54
CA ALA A 115 -18.92 -14.70 -1.00
C ALA A 115 -19.53 -15.19 -2.32
N LEU A 116 -18.92 -16.18 -2.99
CA LEU A 116 -19.23 -16.57 -4.37
C LEU A 116 -20.71 -16.90 -4.64
N PRO A 117 -21.46 -17.56 -3.73
CA PRO A 117 -22.89 -17.80 -3.93
C PRO A 117 -23.72 -16.53 -4.13
N ALA A 118 -23.29 -15.41 -3.54
CA ALA A 118 -23.92 -14.09 -3.68
C ALA A 118 -23.36 -13.27 -4.85
N LEU A 119 -22.36 -13.78 -5.58
CA LEU A 119 -21.64 -13.07 -6.64
C LEU A 119 -21.70 -13.81 -8.00
N PRO A 120 -22.91 -14.00 -8.56
CA PRO A 120 -23.12 -14.86 -9.73
C PRO A 120 -22.42 -14.32 -10.99
N THR A 121 -22.40 -13.00 -11.17
CA THR A 121 -21.87 -12.36 -12.39
C THR A 121 -20.44 -11.87 -12.20
N TYR A 122 -19.68 -11.78 -13.30
CA TYR A 122 -18.34 -11.17 -13.27
C TYR A 122 -18.38 -9.76 -12.66
N GLY A 123 -19.33 -8.93 -13.08
CA GLY A 123 -19.51 -7.57 -12.56
C GLY A 123 -19.73 -7.55 -11.05
N SER A 124 -20.55 -8.46 -10.49
CA SER A 124 -20.76 -8.53 -9.04
C SER A 124 -19.49 -8.86 -8.26
N ARG A 125 -18.63 -9.72 -8.80
CA ARG A 125 -17.33 -10.07 -8.19
C ARG A 125 -16.34 -8.91 -8.23
N VAL A 126 -16.26 -8.21 -9.36
CA VAL A 126 -15.40 -7.01 -9.47
C VAL A 126 -15.90 -5.92 -8.54
N TYR A 127 -17.21 -5.66 -8.53
CA TYR A 127 -17.82 -4.66 -7.64
C TYR A 127 -17.58 -4.96 -6.16
N PHE A 128 -17.73 -6.23 -5.76
CA PHE A 128 -17.43 -6.67 -4.39
C PHE A 128 -15.99 -6.33 -3.96
N VAL A 129 -15.01 -6.66 -4.82
CA VAL A 129 -13.60 -6.35 -4.56
C VAL A 129 -13.31 -4.85 -4.63
N ALA A 130 -13.98 -4.13 -5.53
CA ALA A 130 -13.87 -2.67 -5.64
C ALA A 130 -14.32 -1.99 -4.34
N LEU A 131 -15.46 -2.40 -3.77
CA LEU A 131 -15.93 -1.87 -2.49
C LEU A 131 -14.94 -2.17 -1.35
N ALA A 132 -14.40 -3.39 -1.30
CA ALA A 132 -13.38 -3.74 -0.30
C ALA A 132 -12.13 -2.87 -0.44
N GLY A 133 -11.67 -2.64 -1.67
CA GLY A 133 -10.55 -1.72 -1.94
C GLY A 133 -10.86 -0.26 -1.57
N LEU A 134 -12.08 0.21 -1.82
CA LEU A 134 -12.50 1.56 -1.45
C LEU A 134 -12.52 1.71 0.07
N VAL A 135 -13.04 0.71 0.80
CA VAL A 135 -12.97 0.68 2.27
C VAL A 135 -11.52 0.73 2.74
N SER A 136 -10.62 -0.06 2.12
CA SER A 136 -9.18 -0.02 2.44
C SER A 136 -8.60 1.39 2.24
N MET A 137 -8.88 2.05 1.11
CA MET A 137 -8.40 3.41 0.85
C MET A 137 -8.95 4.42 1.86
N LEU A 138 -10.25 4.36 2.17
CA LEU A 138 -10.87 5.29 3.11
C LEU A 138 -10.37 5.09 4.55
N LEU A 139 -10.30 3.84 5.00
CA LEU A 139 -9.92 3.52 6.37
C LEU A 139 -8.42 3.68 6.62
N VAL A 140 -7.58 3.22 5.68
CA VAL A 140 -6.12 3.24 5.84
C VAL A 140 -5.58 4.57 5.36
N ASP A 141 -5.75 4.90 4.08
CA ASP A 141 -5.06 6.05 3.51
C ASP A 141 -5.65 7.38 3.94
N ILE A 142 -6.97 7.55 3.80
CA ILE A 142 -7.63 8.77 4.27
C ILE A 142 -7.68 8.81 5.80
N GLY A 143 -7.85 7.67 6.46
CA GLY A 143 -7.78 7.56 7.91
C GLY A 143 -6.45 8.06 8.47
N GLU A 144 -5.31 7.72 7.85
CA GLU A 144 -4.02 8.25 8.28
C GLU A 144 -3.90 9.77 8.15
N HIS A 145 -4.49 10.37 7.12
CA HIS A 145 -4.57 11.83 7.03
C HIS A 145 -5.41 12.43 8.18
N VAL A 146 -6.55 11.81 8.50
CA VAL A 146 -7.46 12.32 9.54
C VAL A 146 -6.87 12.16 10.94
N TRP A 147 -6.34 10.99 11.27
CA TRP A 147 -5.90 10.65 12.62
C TRP A 147 -4.46 11.07 12.90
N TRP A 148 -3.59 11.01 11.91
CA TRP A 148 -2.15 11.29 12.07
C TRP A 148 -1.71 12.57 11.35
N VAL A 149 -2.64 13.29 10.72
CA VAL A 149 -2.38 14.57 10.03
C VAL A 149 -1.30 14.43 8.94
N LEU A 150 -1.10 13.22 8.40
CA LEU A 150 -0.16 12.99 7.31
C LEU A 150 -0.61 13.75 6.06
N PRO A 151 0.31 14.26 5.20
CA PRO A 151 -0.07 15.12 4.08
C PRO A 151 -1.12 14.47 3.15
N PHE A 152 -2.26 15.13 2.96
CA PHE A 152 -3.38 14.59 2.18
C PHE A 152 -2.98 14.15 0.76
N ARG A 153 -2.16 14.96 0.06
CA ARG A 153 -1.71 14.64 -1.30
C ARG A 153 -0.88 13.36 -1.35
N TRP A 154 -0.04 13.13 -0.34
CA TRP A 154 0.76 11.90 -0.24
C TRP A 154 -0.13 10.70 0.00
N LYS A 155 -1.07 10.80 0.95
CA LYS A 155 -2.02 9.73 1.24
C LYS A 155 -2.99 9.46 0.09
N LEU A 156 -3.38 10.48 -0.68
CA LEU A 156 -4.19 10.32 -1.87
C LEU A 156 -3.45 9.53 -2.96
N VAL A 157 -2.18 9.82 -3.20
CA VAL A 157 -1.33 9.06 -4.15
C VAL A 157 -1.27 7.58 -3.73
N GLN A 158 -1.02 7.30 -2.44
CA GLN A 158 -1.02 5.93 -1.93
C GLN A 158 -2.39 5.26 -2.03
N GLY A 159 -3.46 5.98 -1.69
CA GLY A 159 -4.84 5.50 -1.77
C GLY A 159 -5.28 5.15 -3.19
N VAL A 160 -4.97 6.00 -4.16
CA VAL A 160 -5.24 5.74 -5.60
C VAL A 160 -4.47 4.50 -6.06
N TYR A 161 -3.21 4.36 -5.66
CA TYR A 161 -2.43 3.17 -5.97
C TYR A 161 -3.07 1.90 -5.38
N ASN A 162 -3.39 1.92 -4.08
CA ASN A 162 -3.97 0.79 -3.36
C ASN A 162 -5.32 0.40 -3.96
N PHE A 163 -6.21 1.38 -4.15
CA PHE A 163 -7.52 1.16 -4.77
C PHE A 163 -7.40 0.59 -6.20
N GLY A 164 -6.49 1.13 -7.01
CA GLY A 164 -6.19 0.62 -8.34
C GLY A 164 -5.70 -0.84 -8.32
N ALA A 165 -4.85 -1.19 -7.36
CA ALA A 165 -4.38 -2.57 -7.18
C ALA A 165 -5.54 -3.52 -6.81
N TRP A 166 -6.43 -3.12 -5.90
CA TRP A 166 -7.64 -3.86 -5.56
C TRP A 166 -8.54 -4.08 -6.79
N LEU A 167 -8.81 -3.02 -7.56
CA LEU A 167 -9.61 -3.11 -8.78
C LEU A 167 -9.01 -4.07 -9.80
N LEU A 168 -7.70 -3.96 -10.07
CA LEU A 168 -7.01 -4.79 -11.04
C LEU A 168 -6.96 -6.26 -10.59
N ALA A 169 -6.60 -6.53 -9.33
CA ALA A 169 -6.62 -7.87 -8.78
C ALA A 169 -8.03 -8.47 -8.83
N GLY A 170 -9.04 -7.70 -8.43
CA GLY A 170 -10.45 -8.11 -8.48
C GLY A 170 -10.93 -8.44 -9.89
N ALA A 171 -10.60 -7.60 -10.87
CA ALA A 171 -10.93 -7.81 -12.28
C ALA A 171 -10.31 -9.10 -12.82
N VAL A 172 -9.00 -9.29 -12.65
CA VAL A 172 -8.32 -10.50 -13.10
C VAL A 172 -8.88 -11.73 -12.39
N LEU A 173 -8.99 -11.68 -11.07
CA LEU A 173 -9.38 -12.83 -10.25
C LEU A 173 -10.85 -13.25 -10.46
N ALA A 174 -11.76 -12.29 -10.69
CA ALA A 174 -13.18 -12.54 -10.95
C ALA A 174 -13.43 -13.37 -12.23
N PHE A 175 -12.47 -13.39 -13.16
CA PHE A 175 -12.54 -14.27 -14.33
C PHE A 175 -12.31 -15.74 -13.95
N PHE A 176 -11.36 -15.99 -13.05
CA PHE A 176 -10.94 -17.33 -12.65
C PHE A 176 -11.82 -17.92 -11.54
N VAL A 177 -12.16 -17.10 -10.53
CA VAL A 177 -13.05 -17.46 -9.42
C VAL A 177 -14.48 -17.15 -9.85
N ARG A 178 -15.20 -18.18 -10.31
CA ARG A 178 -16.60 -18.07 -10.76
C ARG A 178 -17.38 -19.32 -10.36
N PRO A 179 -18.72 -19.24 -10.23
CA PRO A 179 -19.55 -20.42 -9.99
C PRO A 179 -19.28 -21.51 -11.04
N GLU A 180 -19.43 -22.77 -10.64
CA GLU A 180 -19.43 -23.88 -11.59
C GLU A 180 -20.65 -23.77 -12.50
N ALA A 181 -20.48 -24.11 -13.77
CA ALA A 181 -21.61 -24.15 -14.69
C ALA A 181 -22.54 -25.28 -14.23
N THR A 182 -23.77 -24.95 -13.86
CA THR A 182 -24.80 -25.97 -13.62
C THR A 182 -24.97 -26.77 -14.91
N PRO A 183 -24.84 -28.11 -14.89
CA PRO A 183 -25.13 -28.92 -16.08
C PRO A 183 -26.57 -28.68 -16.53
N PRO A 184 -26.86 -28.70 -17.85
CA PRO A 184 -28.24 -28.68 -18.31
C PRO A 184 -28.99 -29.90 -17.74
N SER A 185 -30.18 -29.64 -17.18
CA SER A 185 -31.13 -30.63 -16.69
C SER A 185 -31.70 -31.49 -17.81
#